data_AF-A0A7J6SU33-F1
#
_entry.id   AF-A0A7J6SU33-F1
#
_cell.length_a   1.000
_cell.length_b   1.000
_cell.length_c   1.000
_cell.angle_alpha   90.00
_cell.angle_beta   90.00
_cell.angle_gamma   90.00
#
_symmetry.space_group_name_H-M   'P 1'
#
loop_
_entity.id
_entity.type
_entity.pdbx_description
1 polymer ?
#
loop_
_entity_poly.entity_id
_entity_poly.type
_entity_poly.pdbx_seq_one_letter_code
_entity_poly.pdbx_strand_id
1 'polypeptide(L)'
;MWIPICSSYSPDYTPPMPPRSGYVTLPGTSPRLNPLVNMNYLLCLACAILTFTDTNPTVDAAPYEGSNLRSAVLLVELLLAAAGDAFIGYEGGKKLRRLDGVLCEPSKGTQAFGYTTISENKKYFHALINAEESSPNTPTFVYLPGGPGVSALGATLTLIGPCIVEADDLTLSLNKFAWTRKANGIFMDAPGETGFSIGSTEASMREYVDNLYKTLLEVISKAPHLRENLHLVGTSFDGSTATLLAQKIISFKSQSGIKLRSLIILDGFMSPVDMYRGAVEMARKRNLLPQKTIAKMVTDGDTCFEKVKACQPTGSHPDPDPSACQEAANFCRDSLLDPLKAASISQYDVRTAPGLEHKYYKLITGT
;
A
#
# COMPACT_ATOMS: atom_id res chain seq x y z
N MET A 1 -18.57 -5.75 -4.65
CA MET A 1 -18.50 -4.30 -4.49
C MET A 1 -17.28 -3.97 -3.65
N TRP A 2 -16.52 -2.96 -4.06
CA TRP A 2 -15.35 -2.48 -3.33
C TRP A 2 -15.83 -1.50 -2.26
N ILE A 3 -15.54 -1.76 -0.98
CA ILE A 3 -15.91 -0.86 0.13
C ILE A 3 -14.60 -0.26 0.64
N PRO A 4 -14.37 1.06 0.48
CA PRO A 4 -13.20 1.70 1.07
C PRO A 4 -13.38 1.75 2.59
N ILE A 5 -12.66 0.89 3.32
CA ILE A 5 -12.68 0.84 4.80
C ILE A 5 -11.64 1.83 5.39
N CYS A 6 -10.84 2.48 4.54
CA CYS A 6 -9.79 3.41 4.97
C CYS A 6 -10.28 4.86 4.95
N SER A 7 -11.15 5.27 5.89
CA SER A 7 -11.47 6.69 6.14
C SER A 7 -11.00 7.19 7.51
N SER A 8 -10.03 6.53 8.14
CA SER A 8 -9.48 6.98 9.43
C SER A 8 -7.96 7.14 9.47
N TYR A 9 -7.35 7.50 8.33
CA TYR A 9 -6.01 8.11 8.30
C TYR A 9 -6.13 9.56 7.81
N SER A 10 -5.48 10.47 8.54
CA SER A 10 -5.56 11.94 8.41
C SER A 10 -5.28 12.42 6.96
N PRO A 11 -5.99 13.44 6.44
CA PRO A 11 -5.89 13.86 5.03
C PRO A 11 -4.69 14.76 4.69
N ASP A 12 -3.76 15.00 5.62
CA ASP A 12 -2.69 16.00 5.44
C ASP A 12 -1.36 15.38 4.98
N TYR A 13 -1.34 14.69 3.84
CA TYR A 13 -0.10 14.51 3.08
C TYR A 13 -0.33 14.13 1.61
N THR A 14 -0.17 15.10 0.71
CA THR A 14 -0.04 14.86 -0.73
C THR A 14 1.41 15.09 -1.14
N PRO A 15 2.22 14.03 -1.35
CA PRO A 15 3.58 14.22 -1.83
C PRO A 15 3.56 14.71 -3.30
N PRO A 16 4.50 15.60 -3.70
CA PRO A 16 4.57 16.12 -5.05
C PRO A 16 4.92 15.02 -6.06
N MET A 17 4.23 15.01 -7.20
CA MET A 17 4.50 14.10 -8.32
C MET A 17 5.93 14.31 -8.87
N PRO A 18 6.74 13.26 -9.08
CA PRO A 18 7.95 13.39 -9.88
C PRO A 18 7.61 13.43 -11.39
N PRO A 19 8.43 14.12 -12.21
CA PRO A 19 8.18 14.28 -13.63
C PRO A 19 8.37 12.96 -14.40
N ARG A 20 7.72 12.90 -15.57
CA ARG A 20 7.63 11.75 -16.47
C ARG A 20 9.00 11.32 -17.05
N SER A 21 9.07 10.00 -17.27
CA SER A 21 9.84 9.25 -18.29
C SER A 21 11.26 8.77 -17.97
N GLY A 22 11.54 7.54 -18.45
CA GLY A 22 12.88 7.05 -18.75
C GLY A 22 13.47 6.04 -17.76
N TYR A 23 13.58 4.78 -18.17
CA TYR A 23 14.51 3.84 -17.55
C TYR A 23 15.95 4.37 -17.70
N VAL A 24 16.75 4.31 -16.64
CA VAL A 24 18.20 4.55 -16.72
C VAL A 24 18.95 3.40 -16.05
N THR A 25 19.56 2.55 -16.88
CA THR A 25 20.77 1.80 -16.54
C THR A 25 21.96 2.61 -17.05
N LEU A 26 22.89 3.04 -16.19
CA LEU A 26 24.16 3.65 -16.62
C LEU A 26 25.27 2.59 -16.59
N PRO A 27 26.03 2.40 -17.70
CA PRO A 27 27.34 1.79 -17.65
C PRO A 27 28.37 2.79 -17.12
N GLY A 28 29.28 2.33 -16.27
CA GLY A 28 30.37 3.15 -15.76
C GLY A 28 31.32 3.61 -16.85
N THR A 29 31.65 4.90 -16.84
CA THR A 29 33.00 5.47 -16.97
C THR A 29 32.91 7.00 -17.07
N SER A 30 33.78 7.68 -16.31
CA SER A 30 34.01 9.14 -16.34
C SER A 30 34.61 9.58 -17.68
N PRO A 31 34.29 10.79 -18.16
CA PRO A 31 35.37 11.78 -18.30
C PRO A 31 34.98 13.19 -17.85
N ARG A 32 35.95 13.86 -17.20
CA ARG A 32 35.91 15.27 -16.76
C ARG A 32 35.76 16.24 -17.95
N LEU A 33 34.95 17.28 -17.78
CA LEU A 33 34.93 18.50 -18.62
C LEU A 33 34.88 19.78 -17.75
N ASN A 34 35.39 20.87 -18.33
CA ASN A 34 36.16 22.00 -17.75
C ASN A 34 35.29 23.15 -17.15
N PRO A 35 35.66 23.86 -16.04
CA PRO A 35 34.76 24.77 -15.32
C PRO A 35 34.63 26.21 -15.86
N LEU A 36 35.34 26.60 -16.92
CA LEU A 36 35.52 28.02 -17.27
C LEU A 36 34.49 28.60 -18.25
N VAL A 37 33.54 27.82 -18.77
CA VAL A 37 32.56 28.30 -19.76
C VAL A 37 31.27 28.84 -19.13
N ASN A 38 31.03 28.62 -17.83
CA ASN A 38 29.73 28.91 -17.21
C ASN A 38 29.60 30.26 -16.46
N MET A 39 30.66 31.05 -16.27
CA MET A 39 30.55 32.33 -15.54
C MET A 39 29.87 33.45 -16.36
N ASN A 40 30.01 33.46 -17.69
CA ASN A 40 29.47 34.56 -18.51
C ASN A 40 27.94 34.46 -18.73
N TYR A 41 27.34 33.27 -18.63
CA TYR A 41 25.89 33.12 -18.72
C TYR A 41 25.17 33.48 -17.41
N LEU A 42 25.81 33.26 -16.26
CA LEU A 42 25.26 33.59 -14.94
C LEU A 42 25.29 35.10 -14.65
N LEU A 43 26.30 35.84 -15.15
CA LEU A 43 26.35 37.31 -14.99
C LEU A 43 25.32 38.05 -15.85
N CYS A 44 24.97 37.52 -17.04
CA CYS A 44 23.92 38.13 -17.88
C CYS A 44 22.50 37.97 -17.31
N LEU A 45 22.20 36.89 -16.57
CA LEU A 45 20.90 36.73 -15.91
C LEU A 45 20.79 37.57 -14.61
N ALA A 46 21.88 37.82 -13.91
CA ALA A 46 21.88 38.64 -12.70
C ALA A 46 21.61 40.13 -12.99
N CYS A 47 22.06 40.65 -14.14
CA CYS A 47 21.77 42.04 -14.54
C CYS A 47 20.30 42.28 -14.91
N ALA A 48 19.56 41.26 -15.36
CA ALA A 48 18.15 41.40 -15.71
C ALA A 48 17.21 41.48 -14.49
N ILE A 49 17.68 41.05 -13.31
CA ILE A 49 16.91 41.07 -12.06
C ILE A 49 17.10 42.39 -11.29
N LEU A 50 18.16 43.16 -11.59
CA LEU A 50 18.47 44.43 -10.89
C LEU A 50 17.98 45.70 -11.60
N THR A 51 17.26 45.61 -12.73
CA THR A 51 16.72 46.79 -13.44
C THR A 51 15.21 47.02 -13.27
N PHE A 52 14.55 46.38 -12.30
CA PHE A 52 13.14 46.64 -11.97
C PHE A 52 12.95 47.14 -10.53
N THR A 53 13.65 48.22 -10.16
CA THR A 53 13.33 49.01 -8.97
C THR A 53 13.64 50.50 -9.20
N ASP A 54 12.69 51.23 -9.78
CA ASP A 54 12.37 52.67 -9.59
C ASP A 54 11.40 53.08 -10.74
N THR A 55 10.23 53.71 -10.57
CA THR A 55 9.89 54.91 -9.79
C THR A 55 8.38 55.00 -9.43
N ASN A 56 8.11 55.37 -8.17
CA ASN A 56 6.94 55.99 -7.48
C ASN A 56 5.82 56.75 -8.29
N PRO A 57 4.69 57.21 -7.66
CA PRO A 57 3.69 56.55 -6.77
C PRO A 57 2.21 56.86 -7.17
N THR A 58 1.22 56.10 -6.69
CA THR A 58 -0.05 56.59 -6.11
C THR A 58 -1.10 55.47 -5.93
N VAL A 59 -1.82 55.55 -4.81
CA VAL A 59 -3.08 54.89 -4.41
C VAL A 59 -2.99 53.51 -3.71
N ASP A 60 -3.05 53.58 -2.37
CA ASP A 60 -3.66 52.72 -1.35
C ASP A 60 -3.84 51.19 -1.55
N ALA A 61 -3.04 50.47 -0.76
CA ALA A 61 -3.34 49.32 0.11
C ALA A 61 -3.95 48.00 -0.43
N ALA A 62 -3.09 46.97 -0.56
CA ALA A 62 -3.19 45.65 0.12
C ALA A 62 -1.90 44.82 -0.11
N PRO A 63 -1.42 44.00 0.85
CA PRO A 63 -0.12 43.32 0.73
C PRO A 63 -0.22 42.06 -0.16
N TYR A 64 0.55 42.05 -1.25
CA TYR A 64 0.72 40.90 -2.15
C TYR A 64 2.07 40.22 -1.87
N GLU A 65 2.15 39.45 -0.79
CA GLU A 65 3.28 38.54 -0.53
C GLU A 65 2.85 37.09 -0.79
N GLY A 66 3.50 36.39 -1.73
CA GLY A 66 3.37 34.93 -1.82
C GLY A 66 3.73 34.27 -3.16
N SER A 67 3.72 34.99 -4.28
CA SER A 67 3.95 34.39 -5.61
C SER A 67 5.43 34.36 -6.03
N ASN A 68 6.19 35.40 -5.69
CA ASN A 68 7.58 35.54 -6.17
C ASN A 68 8.57 34.61 -5.47
N LEU A 69 8.38 34.31 -4.17
CA LEU A 69 9.21 33.34 -3.45
C LEU A 69 8.98 31.90 -3.94
N ARG A 70 7.73 31.53 -4.20
CA ARG A 70 7.38 30.17 -4.67
C ARG A 70 7.97 29.88 -6.05
N SER A 71 7.93 30.85 -6.95
CA SER A 71 8.55 30.73 -8.29
C SER A 71 10.07 30.67 -8.23
N ALA A 72 10.70 31.39 -7.30
CA ALA A 72 12.15 31.35 -7.09
C ALA A 72 12.61 30.00 -6.49
N VAL A 73 11.87 29.45 -5.53
CA VAL A 73 12.13 28.12 -4.96
C VAL A 73 11.99 27.03 -6.01
N LEU A 74 10.94 27.08 -6.83
CA LEU A 74 10.75 26.11 -7.93
C LEU A 74 11.89 26.16 -8.94
N LEU A 75 12.39 27.36 -9.27
CA LEU A 75 13.52 27.52 -10.19
C LEU A 75 14.83 26.98 -9.58
N VAL A 76 15.05 27.19 -8.29
CA VAL A 76 16.22 26.65 -7.58
C VAL A 76 16.15 25.12 -7.51
N GLU A 77 14.98 24.54 -7.27
CA GLU A 77 14.76 23.09 -7.29
C GLU A 77 14.96 22.49 -8.70
N LEU A 78 14.50 23.18 -9.75
CA LEU A 78 14.73 22.79 -11.15
C LEU A 78 16.21 22.90 -11.56
N LEU A 79 16.92 23.93 -11.08
CA LEU A 79 18.35 24.12 -11.32
C LEU A 79 19.20 23.09 -10.55
N LEU A 80 18.77 22.69 -9.35
CA LEU A 80 19.37 21.60 -8.57
C LEU A 80 19.10 20.23 -9.20
N ALA A 81 17.93 20.02 -9.82
CA ALA A 81 17.63 18.80 -10.56
C ALA A 81 18.52 18.61 -11.80
N ALA A 82 19.00 19.71 -12.40
CA ALA A 82 19.91 19.68 -13.54
C ALA A 82 21.39 19.43 -13.16
N ALA A 83 21.76 19.64 -11.89
CA ALA A 83 23.07 19.31 -11.35
C ALA A 83 22.98 17.95 -10.63
N GLY A 84 23.42 16.88 -11.29
CA GLY A 84 23.21 15.48 -10.90
C GLY A 84 23.80 14.98 -9.57
N ASP A 85 23.88 15.80 -8.52
CA ASP A 85 24.25 15.40 -7.16
C ASP A 85 23.06 15.51 -6.20
N ALA A 86 22.53 14.34 -5.82
CA ALA A 86 21.72 14.03 -4.64
C ALA A 86 20.68 15.07 -4.17
N PHE A 87 19.41 14.81 -4.50
CA PHE A 87 18.29 15.25 -3.66
C PHE A 87 18.49 14.70 -2.24
N ILE A 88 18.92 15.55 -1.32
CA ILE A 88 18.85 15.28 0.10
C ILE A 88 17.46 15.73 0.54
N GLY A 89 16.51 14.81 0.56
CA GLY A 89 15.21 15.08 1.17
C GLY A 89 15.39 15.31 2.67
N TYR A 90 14.57 16.17 3.25
CA TYR A 90 14.49 16.36 4.69
C TYR A 90 13.04 16.22 5.13
N GLU A 91 12.82 15.47 6.20
CA GLU A 91 11.52 15.33 6.85
C GLU A 91 11.68 15.57 8.35
N GLY A 92 10.92 16.52 8.91
CA GLY A 92 11.04 16.91 10.31
C GLY A 92 12.46 17.36 10.73
N GLY A 93 13.24 17.94 9.79
CA GLY A 93 14.63 18.35 10.03
C GLY A 93 15.65 17.20 10.01
N LYS A 94 15.22 15.97 9.72
CA LYS A 94 16.11 14.81 9.58
C LYS A 94 16.42 14.55 8.11
N LYS A 95 17.68 14.22 7.84
CA LYS A 95 18.17 13.90 6.50
C LYS A 95 17.63 12.55 6.05
N LEU A 96 16.91 12.51 4.93
CA LEU A 96 16.46 11.27 4.31
C LEU A 96 17.64 10.55 3.65
N ARG A 97 17.68 9.23 3.83
CA ARG A 97 18.66 8.36 3.18
C ARG A 97 18.12 7.90 1.83
N ARG A 98 18.88 8.13 0.77
CA ARG A 98 18.60 7.53 -0.53
C ARG A 98 18.90 6.04 -0.48
N LEU A 99 17.96 5.22 -0.94
CA LEU A 99 18.16 3.80 -1.12
C LEU A 99 18.44 3.55 -2.61
N ASP A 100 19.64 3.08 -2.95
CA ASP A 100 20.09 2.90 -4.34
C ASP A 100 19.52 1.62 -4.96
N GLY A 101 18.18 1.54 -5.03
CA GLY A 101 17.46 0.41 -5.61
C GLY A 101 17.37 -0.83 -4.72
N VAL A 102 17.89 -0.79 -3.50
CA VAL A 102 17.81 -1.87 -2.51
C VAL A 102 17.11 -1.33 -1.26
N LEU A 103 15.95 -1.89 -0.93
CA LEU A 103 15.16 -1.43 0.22
C LEU A 103 15.79 -1.87 1.54
N CYS A 104 16.26 -3.11 1.61
CA CYS A 104 16.89 -3.70 2.79
C CYS A 104 18.30 -4.20 2.44
N GLU A 105 19.32 -3.36 2.62
CA GLU A 105 20.73 -3.71 2.35
C GLU A 105 21.23 -4.94 3.13
N PRO A 106 20.82 -5.17 4.41
CA PRO A 106 21.23 -6.38 5.12
C PRO A 106 20.66 -7.69 4.54
N SER A 107 19.61 -7.62 3.71
CA SER A 107 19.04 -8.80 3.05
C SER A 107 19.97 -9.34 1.98
N LYS A 108 20.20 -10.66 1.99
CA LYS A 108 20.97 -11.34 0.94
C LYS A 108 20.14 -11.62 -0.32
N GLY A 109 18.81 -11.60 -0.20
CA GLY A 109 17.88 -11.80 -1.31
C GLY A 109 17.86 -10.60 -2.24
N THR A 110 17.88 -10.84 -3.56
CA THR A 110 17.77 -9.76 -4.54
C THR A 110 16.39 -9.11 -4.48
N GLN A 111 16.36 -7.79 -4.65
CA GLN A 111 15.16 -6.97 -4.56
C GLN A 111 14.96 -6.26 -5.90
N ALA A 112 13.74 -6.32 -6.42
CA ALA A 112 13.37 -5.67 -7.67
C ALA A 112 12.00 -5.01 -7.52
N PHE A 113 11.87 -3.80 -8.05
CA PHE A 113 10.66 -3.00 -7.99
C PHE A 113 10.25 -2.63 -9.40
N GLY A 114 8.94 -2.53 -9.65
CA GLY A 114 8.47 -2.23 -10.99
C GLY A 114 6.99 -1.93 -11.03
N TYR A 115 6.53 -1.69 -12.26
CA TYR A 115 5.15 -1.40 -12.57
C TYR A 115 4.64 -2.32 -13.66
N THR A 116 3.45 -2.88 -13.46
CA THR A 116 2.66 -3.51 -14.53
C THR A 116 1.68 -2.48 -15.07
N THR A 117 1.68 -2.30 -16.39
CA THR A 117 0.73 -1.40 -17.05
C THR A 117 -0.62 -2.09 -17.20
N ILE A 118 -1.63 -1.61 -16.48
CA ILE A 118 -2.99 -2.14 -16.55
C ILE A 118 -3.73 -1.51 -17.72
N SER A 119 -3.72 -0.18 -17.81
CA SER A 119 -4.23 0.63 -18.91
C SER A 119 -3.36 1.89 -19.08
N GLU A 120 -3.71 2.78 -20.02
CA GLU A 120 -2.96 4.03 -20.26
C GLU A 120 -2.77 4.86 -18.97
N ASN A 121 -3.81 4.92 -18.13
CA ASN A 121 -3.84 5.74 -16.92
C ASN A 121 -3.76 4.91 -15.62
N LYS A 122 -3.49 3.60 -15.70
CA LYS A 122 -3.47 2.72 -14.53
C LYS A 122 -2.25 1.79 -14.53
N LYS A 123 -1.50 1.80 -13.43
CA LYS A 123 -0.31 0.97 -13.22
C LYS A 123 -0.29 0.41 -11.81
N TYR A 124 -0.05 -0.89 -11.69
CA TYR A 124 0.18 -1.52 -10.39
C TYR A 124 1.66 -1.58 -10.10
N PHE A 125 2.06 -1.04 -8.96
CA PHE A 125 3.39 -1.23 -8.42
C PHE A 125 3.53 -2.64 -7.85
N HIS A 126 4.70 -3.24 -8.05
CA HIS A 126 5.05 -4.52 -7.47
C HIS A 126 6.51 -4.54 -6.98
N ALA A 127 6.73 -5.25 -5.89
CA ALA A 127 8.06 -5.61 -5.39
C ALA A 127 8.24 -7.13 -5.45
N LEU A 128 9.39 -7.56 -5.97
CA LEU A 128 9.87 -8.94 -5.90
C LEU A 128 11.08 -8.96 -4.97
N ILE A 129 10.99 -9.76 -3.92
CA ILE A 129 12.10 -10.00 -2.98
C ILE A 129 12.39 -11.49 -2.99
N ASN A 130 13.53 -11.89 -3.54
CA ASN A 130 13.90 -13.30 -3.62
C ASN A 130 14.34 -13.84 -2.26
N ALA A 131 14.24 -15.17 -2.11
CA ALA A 131 14.67 -15.85 -0.91
C ALA A 131 16.17 -15.63 -0.65
N GLU A 132 16.55 -15.36 0.60
CA GLU A 132 17.97 -15.34 1.00
C GLU A 132 18.60 -16.73 0.85
N GLU A 133 17.85 -17.78 1.20
CA GLU A 133 18.26 -19.17 1.08
C GLU A 133 17.45 -19.84 -0.04
N SER A 134 18.04 -19.94 -1.23
CA SER A 134 17.36 -20.49 -2.41
C SER A 134 17.79 -21.92 -2.74
N SER A 135 16.84 -22.68 -3.28
CA SER A 135 16.97 -24.01 -3.87
C SER A 135 16.08 -24.11 -5.12
N PRO A 136 16.21 -25.17 -5.95
CA PRO A 136 15.33 -25.37 -7.11
C PRO A 136 13.82 -25.42 -6.77
N ASN A 137 13.47 -25.75 -5.53
CA ASN A 137 12.07 -25.86 -5.07
C ASN A 137 11.64 -24.70 -4.16
N THR A 138 12.38 -23.60 -4.14
CA THR A 138 12.05 -22.42 -3.30
C THR A 138 10.60 -22.01 -3.49
N PRO A 139 9.79 -21.96 -2.43
CA PRO A 139 8.41 -21.52 -2.53
C PRO A 139 8.35 -20.04 -2.91
N THR A 140 7.34 -19.68 -3.68
CA THR A 140 7.01 -18.27 -3.98
C THR A 140 5.66 -17.96 -3.38
N PHE A 141 5.56 -16.90 -2.59
CA PHE A 141 4.28 -16.41 -2.09
C PHE A 141 3.92 -15.08 -2.74
N VAL A 142 2.65 -14.91 -3.06
CA VAL A 142 2.05 -13.62 -3.43
C VAL A 142 1.31 -13.11 -2.20
N TYR A 143 1.67 -11.93 -1.71
CA TYR A 143 1.09 -11.37 -0.48
C TYR A 143 0.13 -10.22 -0.78
N LEU A 144 -1.10 -10.34 -0.30
CA LEU A 144 -2.17 -9.35 -0.40
C LEU A 144 -2.62 -8.93 1.01
N PRO A 145 -2.24 -7.73 1.49
CA PRO A 145 -2.41 -7.30 2.88
C PRO A 145 -3.84 -6.87 3.27
N GLY A 146 -4.77 -6.78 2.32
CA GLY A 146 -6.16 -6.40 2.62
C GLY A 146 -6.41 -4.89 2.63
N GLY A 147 -7.23 -4.45 3.59
CA GLY A 147 -7.81 -3.11 3.64
C GLY A 147 -9.29 -3.12 3.25
N PRO A 148 -9.65 -3.00 1.95
CA PRO A 148 -8.80 -2.87 0.75
C PRO A 148 -7.87 -1.65 0.72
N GLY A 149 -6.81 -1.73 -0.10
CA GLY A 149 -5.94 -0.59 -0.37
C GLY A 149 -4.81 -0.37 0.64
N VAL A 150 -4.46 -1.39 1.42
CA VAL A 150 -3.22 -1.38 2.20
C VAL A 150 -2.05 -1.63 1.25
N SER A 151 -1.00 -0.80 1.32
CA SER A 151 0.23 -1.04 0.54
C SER A 151 0.88 -2.35 0.97
N ALA A 152 1.09 -3.25 0.01
CA ALA A 152 1.82 -4.49 0.22
C ALA A 152 3.29 -4.21 0.55
N LEU A 153 3.90 -3.16 -0.03
CA LEU A 153 5.25 -2.76 0.34
C LEU A 153 5.31 -2.20 1.77
N GLY A 154 4.33 -1.39 2.18
CA GLY A 154 4.22 -0.93 3.57
C GLY A 154 4.04 -2.08 4.56
N ALA A 155 3.18 -3.05 4.26
CA ALA A 155 2.99 -4.25 5.07
C ALA A 155 4.26 -5.13 5.11
N THR A 156 5.03 -5.17 4.02
CA THR A 156 6.34 -5.84 3.97
C THR A 156 7.29 -5.23 5.00
N LEU A 157 7.35 -3.90 5.06
CA LEU A 157 8.23 -3.14 5.95
C LEU A 157 7.78 -3.10 7.42
N THR A 158 6.63 -3.67 7.75
CA THR A 158 6.08 -3.62 9.12
C THR A 158 5.79 -5.00 9.70
N LEU A 159 5.78 -6.05 8.87
CA LEU A 159 5.38 -7.40 9.29
C LEU A 159 6.38 -8.47 8.84
N ILE A 160 6.43 -8.75 7.52
CA ILE A 160 6.97 -10.02 7.01
C ILE A 160 8.21 -9.89 6.11
N GLY A 161 8.57 -8.66 5.74
CA GLY A 161 9.67 -8.36 4.84
C GLY A 161 11.04 -8.51 5.47
N PRO A 162 12.11 -8.37 4.66
CA PRO A 162 13.49 -8.57 5.10
C PRO A 162 13.97 -7.50 6.09
N CYS A 163 13.38 -6.30 6.07
CA CYS A 163 13.62 -5.26 7.06
C CYS A 163 12.30 -4.74 7.63
N ILE A 164 12.35 -4.22 8.86
CA ILE A 164 11.26 -3.51 9.51
C ILE A 164 11.61 -2.03 9.67
N VAL A 165 10.63 -1.15 9.49
CA VAL A 165 10.72 0.28 9.84
C VAL A 165 10.66 0.43 11.36
N GLU A 166 11.68 1.09 11.92
CA GLU A 166 11.76 1.38 13.34
C GLU A 166 10.85 2.53 13.75
N ALA A 167 10.67 2.71 15.07
CA ALA A 167 9.78 3.74 15.63
C ALA A 167 10.20 5.19 15.35
N ASP A 168 11.36 5.41 14.73
CA ASP A 168 11.82 6.73 14.27
C ASP A 168 11.42 7.05 12.82
N ASP A 169 10.69 6.13 12.17
CA ASP A 169 10.16 6.14 10.81
C ASP A 169 11.22 6.25 9.70
N LEU A 170 12.50 6.29 10.05
CA LEU A 170 13.60 6.59 9.14
C LEU A 170 14.66 5.49 9.10
N THR A 171 14.69 4.64 10.12
CA THR A 171 15.65 3.55 10.24
C THR A 171 14.99 2.24 9.82
N LEU A 172 15.72 1.45 9.04
CA LEU A 172 15.37 0.07 8.70
C LEU A 172 16.29 -0.88 9.44
N SER A 173 15.72 -1.85 10.16
CA SER A 173 16.46 -2.92 10.82
C SER A 173 16.18 -4.28 10.18
N LEU A 174 17.14 -5.20 10.23
CA LEU A 174 16.97 -6.54 9.68
C LEU A 174 15.90 -7.31 10.45
N ASN A 175 14.91 -7.82 9.74
CA ASN A 175 13.89 -8.70 10.29
C ASN A 175 14.40 -10.15 10.35
N LYS A 176 14.76 -10.62 11.55
CA LYS A 176 15.23 -12.01 11.75
C LYS A 176 14.14 -13.06 11.44
N PHE A 177 12.88 -12.67 11.41
CA PHE A 177 11.71 -13.52 11.14
C PHE A 177 11.13 -13.31 9.74
N ALA A 178 11.86 -12.63 8.84
CA ALA A 178 11.40 -12.38 7.49
C ALA A 178 11.03 -13.68 6.76
N TRP A 179 9.88 -13.66 6.09
CA TRP A 179 9.45 -14.80 5.26
C TRP A 179 10.37 -14.98 4.06
N THR A 180 10.96 -13.87 3.59
CA THR A 180 11.94 -13.85 2.51
C THR A 180 13.27 -14.51 2.86
N ARG A 181 13.46 -15.02 4.07
CA ARG A 181 14.61 -15.89 4.37
C ARG A 181 14.53 -17.22 3.61
N LYS A 182 13.32 -17.74 3.37
CA LYS A 182 13.10 -19.10 2.82
C LYS A 182 12.19 -19.15 1.60
N ALA A 183 11.59 -18.04 1.21
CA ALA A 183 10.63 -17.97 0.11
C ALA A 183 10.80 -16.69 -0.71
N ASN A 184 10.49 -16.75 -2.00
CA ASN A 184 10.39 -15.53 -2.81
C ASN A 184 9.06 -14.85 -2.49
N GLY A 185 9.07 -13.53 -2.29
CA GLY A 185 7.88 -12.73 -2.04
C GLY A 185 7.55 -11.84 -3.23
N ILE A 186 6.32 -11.95 -3.73
CA ILE A 186 5.72 -10.99 -4.67
C ILE A 186 4.71 -10.14 -3.89
N PHE A 187 4.97 -8.85 -3.82
CA PHE A 187 4.13 -7.87 -3.14
C PHE A 187 3.56 -6.93 -4.18
N MET A 188 2.23 -6.78 -4.22
CA MET A 188 1.57 -5.94 -5.21
C MET A 188 0.74 -4.89 -4.50
N ASP A 189 1.06 -3.63 -4.74
CA ASP A 189 0.20 -2.54 -4.31
C ASP A 189 -1.00 -2.51 -5.24
N ALA A 190 -2.16 -2.82 -4.70
CA ALA A 190 -3.37 -2.91 -5.48
C ALA A 190 -4.57 -2.74 -4.54
N PRO A 191 -5.67 -2.13 -5.01
CA PRO A 191 -5.92 -1.64 -6.37
C PRO A 191 -5.24 -0.32 -6.75
N GLY A 192 -5.70 0.32 -7.84
CA GLY A 192 -5.33 1.69 -8.15
C GLY A 192 -5.42 2.61 -6.92
N GLU A 193 -4.56 3.63 -6.86
CA GLU A 193 -4.40 4.56 -5.72
C GLU A 193 -3.81 3.93 -4.44
N THR A 194 -3.51 2.63 -4.43
CA THR A 194 -2.87 1.97 -3.28
C THR A 194 -1.36 2.17 -3.31
N GLY A 195 -0.79 2.71 -2.24
CA GLY A 195 0.67 2.85 -2.09
C GLY A 195 1.30 3.55 -3.28
N PHE A 196 2.18 2.85 -4.01
CA PHE A 196 2.86 3.39 -5.18
C PHE A 196 2.11 3.19 -6.50
N SER A 197 0.95 2.52 -6.50
CA SER A 197 0.12 2.28 -7.69
C SER A 197 -0.63 3.52 -8.14
N ILE A 198 -0.82 3.64 -9.45
CA ILE A 198 -1.34 4.83 -10.13
C ILE A 198 -2.66 4.48 -10.81
N GLY A 199 -3.58 5.44 -10.85
CA GLY A 199 -4.87 5.34 -11.53
C GLY A 199 -6.00 4.99 -10.58
N SER A 200 -7.24 5.19 -11.02
CA SER A 200 -8.43 5.01 -10.18
C SER A 200 -8.60 3.57 -9.70
N THR A 201 -9.22 3.40 -8.54
CA THR A 201 -9.64 2.06 -8.10
C THR A 201 -10.60 1.40 -9.10
N GLU A 202 -10.58 0.07 -9.18
CA GLU A 202 -11.49 -0.76 -9.96
C GLU A 202 -12.96 -0.63 -9.54
N ALA A 203 -13.85 -0.71 -10.52
CA ALA A 203 -15.30 -0.63 -10.30
C ALA A 203 -15.89 -1.94 -9.75
N SER A 204 -15.15 -3.05 -9.85
CA SER A 204 -15.63 -4.37 -9.41
C SER A 204 -14.51 -5.28 -8.91
N MET A 205 -14.89 -6.26 -8.07
CA MET A 205 -13.97 -7.32 -7.64
C MET A 205 -13.46 -8.17 -8.81
N ARG A 206 -14.26 -8.32 -9.88
CA ARG A 206 -13.85 -9.05 -11.09
C ARG A 206 -12.70 -8.32 -11.78
N GLU A 207 -12.87 -7.02 -12.02
CA GLU A 207 -11.82 -6.17 -12.60
C GLU A 207 -10.56 -6.16 -11.71
N TYR A 208 -10.75 -6.08 -10.39
CA TYR A 208 -9.63 -6.12 -9.44
C TYR A 208 -8.81 -7.41 -9.54
N VAL A 209 -9.48 -8.57 -9.54
CA VAL A 209 -8.85 -9.88 -9.67
C VAL A 209 -8.22 -10.06 -11.06
N ASP A 210 -8.83 -9.51 -12.11
CA ASP A 210 -8.27 -9.53 -13.47
C ASP A 210 -6.96 -8.75 -13.55
N ASN A 211 -6.90 -7.57 -12.93
CA ASN A 211 -5.71 -6.72 -12.88
C ASN A 211 -4.60 -7.33 -12.02
N LEU A 212 -4.94 -7.96 -10.89
CA LEU A 212 -4.00 -8.73 -10.07
C LEU A 212 -3.41 -9.92 -10.86
N TYR A 213 -4.26 -10.66 -11.57
CA TYR A 213 -3.81 -11.79 -12.39
C TYR A 213 -2.89 -11.34 -13.53
N LYS A 214 -3.24 -10.24 -14.22
CA LYS A 214 -2.38 -9.63 -15.25
C LYS A 214 -1.01 -9.24 -14.68
N THR A 215 -1.00 -8.59 -13.51
CA THR A 215 0.24 -8.20 -12.81
C THR A 215 1.08 -9.42 -12.45
N LEU A 216 0.47 -10.47 -11.90
CA LEU A 216 1.16 -11.71 -11.56
C LEU A 216 1.80 -12.37 -12.78
N LEU A 217 1.07 -12.44 -13.91
CA LEU A 217 1.62 -12.99 -15.16
C LEU A 217 2.80 -12.17 -15.68
N GLU A 218 2.73 -10.84 -15.58
CA GLU A 218 3.84 -9.99 -16.02
C GLU A 218 5.09 -10.21 -15.16
N VAL A 219 4.95 -10.26 -13.83
CA VAL A 219 6.05 -10.54 -12.91
C VAL A 219 6.66 -11.92 -13.20
N ILE A 220 5.82 -12.95 -13.36
CA ILE A 220 6.26 -14.31 -13.65
C ILE A 220 6.93 -14.41 -15.03
N SER A 221 6.49 -13.64 -16.03
CA SER A 221 7.14 -13.67 -17.35
C SER A 221 8.60 -13.20 -17.30
N LYS A 222 8.92 -12.27 -16.40
CA LYS A 222 10.28 -11.78 -16.15
C LYS A 222 11.10 -12.73 -15.26
N ALA A 223 10.43 -13.53 -14.44
CA ALA A 223 11.04 -14.51 -13.53
C ALA A 223 10.29 -15.86 -13.54
N PRO A 224 10.45 -16.69 -14.60
CA PRO A 224 9.60 -17.88 -14.81
C PRO A 224 9.65 -18.93 -13.70
N HIS A 225 10.76 -19.02 -12.95
CA HIS A 225 10.92 -19.97 -11.85
C HIS A 225 9.92 -19.75 -10.70
N LEU A 226 9.37 -18.53 -10.56
CA LEU A 226 8.40 -18.17 -9.52
C LEU A 226 7.08 -18.94 -9.60
N ARG A 227 6.77 -19.54 -10.76
CA ARG A 227 5.49 -20.22 -11.00
C ARG A 227 5.45 -21.68 -10.52
N GLU A 228 6.60 -22.28 -10.18
CA GLU A 228 6.74 -23.74 -10.00
C GLU A 228 6.22 -24.25 -8.63
N ASN A 229 6.27 -23.38 -7.63
CA ASN A 229 5.87 -23.64 -6.25
C ASN A 229 5.18 -22.40 -5.66
N LEU A 230 4.04 -22.01 -6.25
CA LEU A 230 3.37 -20.74 -5.94
C LEU A 230 2.29 -20.90 -4.86
N HIS A 231 2.27 -19.99 -3.91
CA HIS A 231 1.30 -19.88 -2.84
C HIS A 231 0.64 -18.49 -2.88
N LEU A 232 -0.67 -18.43 -2.66
CA LEU A 232 -1.35 -17.15 -2.45
C LEU A 232 -1.56 -16.94 -0.96
N VAL A 233 -1.29 -15.72 -0.50
CA VAL A 233 -1.48 -15.31 0.89
C VAL A 233 -2.35 -14.05 0.90
N GLY A 234 -3.57 -14.20 1.39
CA GLY A 234 -4.51 -13.10 1.55
C GLY A 234 -4.76 -12.82 3.02
N THR A 235 -4.83 -11.54 3.40
CA THR A 235 -5.15 -11.14 4.77
C THR A 235 -6.31 -10.16 4.80
N SER A 236 -7.09 -10.12 5.89
CA SER A 236 -8.25 -9.25 6.01
C SER A 236 -9.18 -9.35 4.78
N PHE A 237 -9.61 -8.24 4.18
CA PHE A 237 -10.44 -8.23 2.96
C PHE A 237 -9.85 -9.04 1.80
N ASP A 238 -8.53 -9.06 1.67
CA ASP A 238 -7.86 -9.80 0.60
C ASP A 238 -7.77 -11.30 0.83
N GLY A 239 -8.27 -11.82 1.95
CA GLY A 239 -8.61 -13.25 2.05
C GLY A 239 -9.58 -13.67 0.95
N SER A 240 -10.63 -12.87 0.74
CA SER A 240 -11.60 -13.08 -0.35
C SER A 240 -10.96 -12.87 -1.72
N THR A 241 -10.17 -11.79 -1.89
CA THR A 241 -9.47 -11.49 -3.14
C THR A 241 -8.51 -12.61 -3.55
N ALA A 242 -7.67 -13.10 -2.62
CA ALA A 242 -6.73 -14.19 -2.85
C ALA A 242 -7.47 -15.49 -3.24
N THR A 243 -8.65 -15.72 -2.65
CA THR A 243 -9.50 -16.86 -3.02
C THR A 243 -10.00 -16.76 -4.46
N LEU A 244 -10.48 -15.58 -4.87
CA LEU A 244 -10.92 -15.34 -6.25
C LEU A 244 -9.76 -15.41 -7.25
N LEU A 245 -8.58 -14.90 -6.87
CA LEU A 245 -7.37 -15.03 -7.68
C LEU A 245 -6.94 -16.49 -7.83
N ALA A 246 -7.02 -17.29 -6.76
CA ALA A 246 -6.77 -18.74 -6.80
C ALA A 246 -7.70 -19.42 -7.81
N GLN A 247 -9.00 -19.13 -7.74
CA GLN A 247 -10.00 -19.64 -8.67
C GLN A 247 -9.64 -19.28 -10.12
N LYS A 248 -9.27 -18.02 -10.38
CA LYS A 248 -8.86 -17.58 -11.71
C LYS A 248 -7.61 -18.31 -12.21
N ILE A 249 -6.57 -18.46 -11.38
CA ILE A 249 -5.36 -19.21 -11.74
C ILE A 249 -5.71 -20.66 -12.12
N ILE A 250 -6.60 -21.31 -11.36
CA ILE A 250 -7.03 -22.68 -11.63
C ILE A 250 -7.80 -22.76 -12.95
N SER A 251 -8.75 -21.84 -13.19
CA SER A 251 -9.56 -21.80 -14.41
C SER A 251 -8.73 -21.53 -15.67
N PHE A 252 -7.63 -20.78 -15.55
CA PHE A 252 -6.76 -20.41 -16.66
C PHE A 252 -5.36 -21.08 -16.57
N LYS A 253 -5.28 -22.25 -15.93
CA LYS A 253 -4.01 -22.95 -15.66
C LYS A 253 -3.21 -23.24 -16.93
N SER A 254 -3.88 -23.62 -18.02
CA SER A 254 -3.23 -23.89 -19.32
C SER A 254 -2.56 -22.64 -19.92
N GLN A 255 -3.05 -21.45 -19.59
CA GLN A 255 -2.52 -20.18 -20.10
C GLN A 255 -1.39 -19.62 -19.24
N SER A 256 -1.47 -19.81 -17.91
CA SER A 256 -0.47 -19.26 -16.98
C SER A 256 0.74 -20.16 -16.74
N GLY A 257 0.57 -21.48 -16.83
CA GLY A 257 1.59 -22.44 -16.39
C GLY A 257 1.90 -22.38 -14.88
N ILE A 258 1.07 -21.67 -14.10
CA ILE A 258 1.27 -21.53 -12.65
C ILE A 258 0.91 -22.83 -11.94
N LYS A 259 1.85 -23.34 -11.15
CA LYS A 259 1.66 -24.46 -10.24
C LYS A 259 1.28 -23.93 -8.85
N LEU A 260 0.02 -23.53 -8.72
CA LEU A 260 -0.56 -23.12 -7.44
C LEU A 260 -0.58 -24.32 -6.47
N ARG A 261 0.01 -24.15 -5.29
CA ARG A 261 0.15 -25.20 -4.27
C ARG A 261 -0.76 -25.00 -3.07
N SER A 262 -0.93 -23.76 -2.63
CA SER A 262 -1.86 -23.46 -1.55
C SER A 262 -2.42 -22.04 -1.65
N LEU A 263 -3.53 -21.88 -0.95
CA LEU A 263 -4.12 -20.60 -0.57
C LEU A 263 -4.03 -20.53 0.96
N ILE A 264 -3.42 -19.47 1.47
CA ILE A 264 -3.25 -19.19 2.90
C ILE A 264 -4.07 -17.93 3.19
N ILE A 265 -4.94 -18.01 4.18
CA ILE A 265 -5.81 -16.90 4.57
C ILE A 265 -5.50 -16.58 6.02
N LEU A 266 -5.02 -15.37 6.30
CA LEU A 266 -4.73 -14.90 7.65
C LEU A 266 -5.78 -13.87 8.06
N ASP A 267 -6.54 -14.15 9.12
CA ASP A 267 -7.55 -13.23 9.66
C ASP A 267 -8.47 -12.64 8.57
N GLY A 268 -8.89 -13.50 7.64
CA GLY A 268 -9.54 -13.09 6.39
C GLY A 268 -11.04 -12.81 6.52
N PHE A 269 -11.50 -11.76 5.85
CA PHE A 269 -12.91 -11.45 5.66
C PHE A 269 -13.47 -12.33 4.55
N MET A 270 -14.01 -13.50 4.92
CA MET A 270 -14.47 -14.53 3.97
C MET A 270 -15.99 -14.64 3.88
N SER A 271 -16.65 -14.64 5.04
CA SER A 271 -18.10 -14.67 5.18
C SER A 271 -18.50 -13.54 6.11
N PRO A 272 -19.14 -12.46 5.61
CA PRO A 272 -19.58 -11.36 6.46
C PRO A 272 -20.43 -11.87 7.63
N VAL A 273 -21.38 -12.76 7.34
CA VAL A 273 -22.31 -13.34 8.32
C VAL A 273 -21.56 -14.04 9.44
N ASP A 274 -20.66 -14.96 9.10
CA ASP A 274 -19.94 -15.76 10.11
C ASP A 274 -18.91 -14.92 10.87
N MET A 275 -18.27 -13.97 10.20
CA MET A 275 -17.32 -13.06 10.84
C MET A 275 -18.02 -12.20 11.89
N TYR A 276 -19.15 -11.57 11.55
CA TYR A 276 -19.88 -10.73 12.50
C TYR A 276 -20.48 -11.55 13.64
N ARG A 277 -21.00 -12.76 13.39
CA ARG A 277 -21.35 -13.74 14.45
C ARG A 277 -20.17 -14.00 15.38
N GLY A 278 -19.00 -14.26 14.82
CA GLY A 278 -17.77 -14.50 15.55
C GLY A 278 -17.39 -13.32 16.45
N ALA A 279 -17.55 -12.08 15.98
CA ALA A 279 -17.29 -10.88 16.76
C ALA A 279 -18.21 -10.76 17.98
N VAL A 280 -19.52 -10.99 17.81
CA VAL A 280 -20.50 -10.99 18.91
C VAL A 280 -20.18 -12.08 19.93
N GLU A 281 -19.90 -13.31 19.45
CA GLU A 281 -19.55 -14.44 20.30
C GLU A 281 -18.24 -14.22 21.07
N MET A 282 -17.23 -13.61 20.43
CA MET A 282 -15.99 -13.23 21.08
C MET A 282 -16.24 -12.20 22.19
N ALA A 283 -16.98 -11.13 21.90
CA ALA A 283 -17.31 -10.10 22.88
C ALA A 283 -18.05 -10.69 24.09
N ARG A 284 -18.99 -11.62 23.84
CA ARG A 284 -19.75 -12.34 24.85
C ARG A 284 -18.87 -13.25 25.71
N LYS A 285 -18.14 -14.18 25.10
CA LYS A 285 -17.34 -15.20 25.81
C LYS A 285 -16.18 -14.61 26.61
N ARG A 286 -15.62 -13.49 26.16
CA ARG A 286 -14.51 -12.80 26.84
C ARG A 286 -14.99 -11.65 27.74
N ASN A 287 -16.29 -11.42 27.84
CA ASN A 287 -16.89 -10.34 28.63
C ASN A 287 -16.27 -8.96 28.32
N LEU A 288 -16.06 -8.67 27.02
CA LEU A 288 -15.35 -7.46 26.57
C LEU A 288 -16.17 -6.18 26.70
N LEU A 289 -17.49 -6.30 26.79
CA LEU A 289 -18.42 -5.17 26.77
C LEU A 289 -19.49 -5.36 27.86
N PRO A 290 -20.19 -4.29 28.28
CA PRO A 290 -21.34 -4.42 29.16
C PRO A 290 -22.38 -5.38 28.59
N GLN A 291 -22.99 -6.20 29.45
CA GLN A 291 -23.96 -7.22 29.03
C GLN A 291 -25.14 -6.66 28.24
N LYS A 292 -25.59 -5.43 28.56
CA LYS A 292 -26.62 -4.72 27.79
C LYS A 292 -26.19 -4.45 26.35
N THR A 293 -24.92 -4.08 26.14
CA THR A 293 -24.35 -3.86 24.80
C THR A 293 -24.26 -5.17 24.04
N ILE A 294 -23.78 -6.24 24.68
CA ILE A 294 -23.71 -7.58 24.05
C ILE A 294 -25.11 -8.08 23.66
N ALA A 295 -26.11 -7.91 24.53
CA ALA A 295 -27.49 -8.28 24.21
C ALA A 295 -28.01 -7.52 22.98
N LYS A 296 -27.70 -6.22 22.87
CA LYS A 296 -28.03 -5.43 21.68
C LYS A 296 -27.30 -5.95 20.43
N MET A 297 -26.01 -6.26 20.53
CA MET A 297 -25.24 -6.84 19.42
C MET A 297 -25.83 -8.16 18.93
N VAL A 298 -26.35 -9.00 19.83
CA VAL A 298 -27.03 -10.25 19.45
C VAL A 298 -28.28 -9.95 18.61
N THR A 299 -29.15 -9.03 19.06
CA THR A 299 -30.36 -8.64 18.32
C THR A 299 -30.04 -7.96 16.99
N ASP A 300 -29.06 -7.06 16.96
CA ASP A 300 -28.63 -6.41 15.73
C ASP A 300 -27.96 -7.41 14.77
N GLY A 301 -27.38 -8.49 15.30
CA GLY A 301 -26.81 -9.59 14.52
C GLY A 301 -27.83 -10.17 13.54
N ASP A 302 -29.04 -10.48 14.02
CA ASP A 302 -30.11 -11.01 13.18
C ASP A 302 -30.50 -10.02 12.06
N THR A 303 -30.60 -8.73 12.40
CA THR A 303 -30.89 -7.67 11.42
C THR A 303 -29.78 -7.55 10.38
N CYS A 304 -28.52 -7.63 10.80
CA CYS A 304 -27.36 -7.65 9.92
C CYS A 304 -27.45 -8.81 8.92
N PHE A 305 -27.80 -10.03 9.37
CA PHE A 305 -27.87 -11.19 8.48
C PHE A 305 -28.98 -11.08 7.44
N GLU A 306 -30.15 -10.56 7.82
CA GLU A 306 -31.22 -10.30 6.85
C GLU A 306 -30.81 -9.25 5.81
N LYS A 307 -30.11 -8.18 6.22
CA LYS A 307 -29.59 -7.19 5.27
C LYS A 307 -28.54 -7.79 4.32
N VAL A 308 -27.62 -8.61 4.84
CA VAL A 308 -26.63 -9.30 3.98
C VAL A 308 -27.32 -10.23 2.99
N LYS A 309 -28.36 -10.96 3.42
CA LYS A 309 -29.14 -11.83 2.53
C LYS A 309 -29.89 -11.05 1.46
N ALA A 310 -30.48 -9.91 1.80
CA ALA A 310 -31.16 -9.03 0.85
C ALA A 310 -30.21 -8.43 -0.20
N CYS A 311 -28.93 -8.25 0.15
CA CYS A 311 -27.87 -7.82 -0.76
C CYS A 311 -27.47 -8.90 -1.78
N GLN A 312 -27.59 -10.19 -1.43
CA GLN A 312 -27.12 -11.28 -2.28
C GLN A 312 -27.97 -11.46 -3.53
N PRO A 313 -27.37 -11.92 -4.65
CA PRO A 313 -28.10 -12.17 -5.87
C PRO A 313 -29.22 -13.19 -5.62
N THR A 314 -30.41 -12.90 -6.14
CA THR A 314 -31.58 -13.79 -6.11
C THR A 314 -31.92 -14.22 -7.54
N GLY A 315 -32.78 -15.24 -7.71
CA GLY A 315 -33.22 -15.66 -9.05
C GLY A 315 -33.82 -14.52 -9.91
N SER A 316 -34.28 -13.44 -9.26
CA SER A 316 -34.79 -12.20 -9.89
C SER A 316 -33.76 -11.07 -10.01
N HIS A 317 -32.58 -11.19 -9.38
CA HIS A 317 -31.50 -10.19 -9.43
C HIS A 317 -30.13 -10.91 -9.56
N PRO A 318 -29.59 -11.05 -10.78
CA PRO A 318 -28.44 -11.93 -11.06
C PRO A 318 -27.11 -11.42 -10.48
N ASP A 319 -27.04 -10.13 -10.14
CA ASP A 319 -25.91 -9.49 -9.47
C ASP A 319 -26.31 -9.00 -8.07
N PRO A 320 -25.40 -8.84 -7.11
CA PRO A 320 -25.71 -8.22 -5.82
C PRO A 320 -26.16 -6.76 -6.02
N ASP A 321 -27.19 -6.30 -5.29
CA ASP A 321 -27.60 -4.88 -5.29
C ASP A 321 -26.52 -4.05 -4.57
N PRO A 322 -25.84 -3.13 -5.28
CA PRO A 322 -24.83 -2.23 -4.71
C PRO A 322 -25.22 -1.52 -3.42
N SER A 323 -26.40 -0.90 -3.44
CA SER A 323 -26.87 -0.03 -2.37
C SER A 323 -27.25 -0.88 -1.16
N ALA A 324 -27.96 -1.99 -1.40
CA ALA A 324 -28.33 -2.92 -0.33
C ALA A 324 -27.08 -3.53 0.32
N CYS A 325 -26.06 -3.90 -0.47
CA CYS A 325 -24.81 -4.44 0.07
C CYS A 325 -24.02 -3.40 0.88
N GLN A 326 -23.99 -2.14 0.44
CA GLN A 326 -23.34 -1.07 1.18
C GLN A 326 -24.07 -0.77 2.49
N GLU A 327 -25.39 -0.74 2.47
CA GLU A 327 -26.22 -0.55 3.66
C GLU A 327 -26.02 -1.71 4.66
N ALA A 328 -26.03 -2.95 4.18
CA ALA A 328 -25.77 -4.13 4.99
C ALA A 328 -24.40 -4.06 5.66
N ALA A 329 -23.35 -3.77 4.88
CA ALA A 329 -21.98 -3.68 5.39
C ALA A 329 -21.83 -2.59 6.47
N ASN A 330 -22.42 -1.41 6.24
CA ASN A 330 -22.40 -0.31 7.21
C ASN A 330 -23.13 -0.71 8.49
N PHE A 331 -24.37 -1.19 8.38
CA PHE A 331 -25.15 -1.60 9.54
C PHE A 331 -24.46 -2.68 10.37
N CYS A 332 -23.91 -3.71 9.72
CA CYS A 332 -23.22 -4.79 10.40
C CYS A 332 -21.96 -4.31 11.14
N ARG A 333 -21.12 -3.48 10.50
CA ARG A 333 -19.92 -2.93 11.14
C ARG A 333 -20.30 -2.06 12.34
N ASP A 334 -21.20 -1.10 12.12
CA ASP A 334 -21.57 -0.10 13.13
C ASP A 334 -22.23 -0.76 14.35
N SER A 335 -22.98 -1.84 14.13
CA SER A 335 -23.70 -2.53 15.21
C SER A 335 -22.88 -3.62 15.89
N LEU A 336 -21.93 -4.26 15.19
CA LEU A 336 -21.31 -5.53 15.65
C LEU A 336 -19.79 -5.45 15.84
N LEU A 337 -19.11 -4.42 15.32
CA LEU A 337 -17.68 -4.19 15.52
C LEU A 337 -17.39 -2.88 16.24
N ASP A 338 -18.06 -1.79 15.85
CA ASP A 338 -17.81 -0.47 16.42
C ASP A 338 -18.09 -0.34 17.93
N PRO A 339 -18.96 -1.15 18.56
CA PRO A 339 -19.05 -1.16 20.03
C PRO A 339 -17.73 -1.46 20.74
N LEU A 340 -16.83 -2.28 20.15
CA LEU A 340 -15.50 -2.52 20.70
C LEU A 340 -14.66 -1.24 20.67
N LYS A 341 -14.63 -0.57 19.51
CA LYS A 341 -13.91 0.69 19.32
C LYS A 341 -14.43 1.78 20.27
N ALA A 342 -15.75 1.90 20.42
CA ALA A 342 -16.38 2.84 21.34
C ALA A 342 -16.00 2.58 22.81
N ALA A 343 -15.69 1.33 23.16
CA ALA A 343 -15.16 0.95 24.47
C ALA A 343 -13.63 1.06 24.58
N SER A 344 -12.95 1.69 23.61
CA SER A 344 -11.48 1.77 23.53
C SER A 344 -10.79 0.40 23.46
N ILE A 345 -11.44 -0.58 22.85
CA ILE A 345 -10.88 -1.91 22.58
C ILE A 345 -10.52 -1.98 21.09
N SER A 346 -9.30 -2.40 20.77
CA SER A 346 -8.88 -2.58 19.38
C SER A 346 -9.64 -3.73 18.72
N GLN A 347 -10.07 -3.49 17.48
CA GLN A 347 -10.68 -4.50 16.62
C GLN A 347 -9.63 -5.46 16.01
N TYR A 348 -8.34 -5.09 16.06
CA TYR A 348 -7.23 -5.90 15.56
C TYR A 348 -6.59 -6.75 16.68
N ASP A 349 -6.58 -6.25 17.92
CA ASP A 349 -6.18 -7.01 19.11
C ASP A 349 -7.02 -6.61 20.32
N VAL A 350 -7.99 -7.44 20.70
CA VAL A 350 -8.91 -7.14 21.81
C VAL A 350 -8.25 -7.05 23.19
N ARG A 351 -6.95 -7.31 23.31
CA ARG A 351 -6.17 -7.11 24.53
C ARG A 351 -5.64 -5.68 24.67
N THR A 352 -5.73 -4.87 23.62
CA THR A 352 -5.14 -3.53 23.55
C THR A 352 -6.17 -2.46 23.21
N ALA A 353 -5.79 -1.20 23.40
CA ALA A 353 -6.52 -0.06 22.84
C ALA A 353 -6.12 0.16 21.36
N PRO A 354 -6.99 0.82 20.57
CA PRO A 354 -6.66 1.21 19.20
C PRO A 354 -5.36 2.01 19.12
N GLY A 355 -4.49 1.66 18.17
CA GLY A 355 -3.19 2.30 17.94
C GLY A 355 -2.06 1.80 18.85
N LEU A 356 -2.34 0.92 19.80
CA LEU A 356 -1.35 0.33 20.72
C LEU A 356 -1.06 -1.15 20.44
N GLU A 357 -1.58 -1.70 19.35
CA GLU A 357 -1.43 -3.11 18.97
C GLU A 357 0.06 -3.50 18.83
N HIS A 358 0.85 -2.59 18.25
CA HIS A 358 2.30 -2.76 18.07
C HIS A 358 3.07 -3.02 19.38
N LYS A 359 2.56 -2.55 20.53
CA LYS A 359 3.21 -2.76 21.83
C LYS A 359 3.11 -4.22 22.28
N TYR A 360 2.06 -4.94 21.88
CA TYR A 360 1.90 -6.35 22.20
C TYR A 360 2.68 -7.27 21.26
N TYR A 361 2.95 -6.85 20.01
CA TYR A 361 3.78 -7.63 19.09
C TYR A 361 5.27 -7.64 19.49
N LYS A 362 5.74 -6.67 20.29
CA LYS A 362 7.08 -6.70 20.92
C LYS A 362 7.31 -7.90 21.85
N LEU A 363 6.27 -8.61 22.29
CA LEU A 363 6.42 -9.83 23.08
C LEU A 363 7.09 -10.99 22.32
N ILE A 364 7.12 -10.96 20.98
CA ILE A 364 7.74 -12.02 20.17
C ILE A 364 9.24 -11.76 19.91
N THR A 365 9.74 -10.53 20.13
CA THR A 365 11.15 -10.18 19.91
C THR A 365 12.04 -10.34 21.13
N GLY A 366 11.49 -10.71 22.30
CA GLY A 366 12.28 -11.13 23.46
C GLY A 366 13.24 -10.07 24.01
N THR A 367 12.86 -8.79 23.95
CA THR A 367 13.57 -7.68 24.63
C THR A 367 12.60 -6.83 25.42
#